data_AF-A0A2T7T414-F1
#
_entry.id   AF-A0A2T7T414-F1
#
_cell.length_a   1.000
_cell.length_b   1.000
_cell.length_c   1.000
_cell.angle_alpha   90.00
_cell.angle_beta   90.00
_cell.angle_gamma   90.00
#
_symmetry.space_group_name_H-M   'P 1'
#
loop_
_entity.id
_entity.type
_entity.pdbx_description
1 polymer ?
#
loop_
_entity_poly.entity_id
_entity_poly.type
_entity_poly.pdbx_seq_one_letter_code
_entity_poly.pdbx_strand_id
1 'polypeptide(L)'
;MLVRIGLLTDGGYPYATGESRLWCDRLVRGLAPHEFDLYALSRSAGQESRGWIELPPRVRQVRTAPLWGPAEDGRGYGRRDRRRFAAHFTELTASVRTARGDDATASDRFGAGLYGLGPVRRNFAGPRRSTGQDLADLARERGGLPTALRSEAAVRLLEAACRTPGARRSVHTASVADLLALADQLERALRPLSLDWYGDDGLAGADLCHAASGGPAALPGLLAKRFFGVPLLVTEYGVRLRAHYLAGGGAPRADAPGDAPGGVNNAPVRALFAAFQGRPAAEVYRQAGVITSGNGWTGGLSGLPRRTPSWASPAARAERAERVECAGPVGAYAGAGERDV
;
A
#
# COMPACT_ATOMS: atom_id res chain seq x y z
N MET A 1 -1.16 -22.49 16.19
CA MET A 1 -0.09 -21.49 16.40
C MET A 1 -0.76 -20.16 16.67
N LEU A 2 -0.34 -19.47 17.73
CA LEU A 2 -0.70 -18.06 17.95
C LEU A 2 0.14 -17.24 16.97
N VAL A 3 -0.44 -16.21 16.36
CA VAL A 3 0.18 -15.43 15.28
C VAL A 3 0.08 -13.96 15.68
N ARG A 4 1.16 -13.20 15.48
CA ARG A 4 1.20 -11.75 15.68
C ARG A 4 0.87 -11.04 14.36
N ILE A 5 -0.26 -10.35 14.35
CA ILE A 5 -0.80 -9.69 13.15
C ILE A 5 -0.58 -8.17 13.26
N GLY A 6 0.18 -7.61 12.31
CA GLY A 6 0.26 -6.17 12.12
C GLY A 6 -0.94 -5.67 11.32
N LEU A 7 -1.95 -5.10 12.00
CA LEU A 7 -3.15 -4.58 11.35
C LEU A 7 -2.92 -3.14 10.89
N LEU A 8 -2.94 -2.93 9.57
CA LEU A 8 -2.67 -1.64 8.92
C LEU A 8 -3.97 -0.97 8.50
N THR A 9 -4.19 0.27 8.92
CA THR A 9 -5.44 1.01 8.65
C THR A 9 -5.18 2.44 8.20
N ASP A 10 -6.09 2.99 7.40
CA ASP A 10 -6.10 4.41 7.00
C ASP A 10 -7.44 5.03 7.43
N GLY A 11 -7.37 6.03 8.32
CA GLY A 11 -8.53 6.78 8.76
C GLY A 11 -9.61 5.97 9.46
N GLY A 12 -9.26 4.77 9.93
CA GLY A 12 -10.15 3.75 10.46
C GLY A 12 -9.79 3.35 11.88
N TYR A 13 -9.92 2.07 12.20
CA TYR A 13 -9.55 1.53 13.51
C TYR A 13 -8.08 1.85 13.86
N PRO A 14 -7.75 2.36 15.07
CA PRO A 14 -8.58 2.42 16.27
C PRO A 14 -9.39 3.72 16.43
N TYR A 15 -9.33 4.65 15.49
CA TYR A 15 -10.04 5.93 15.60
C TYR A 15 -11.56 5.73 15.64
N ALA A 16 -12.24 6.55 16.44
CA ALA A 16 -13.69 6.48 16.64
C ALA A 16 -14.49 6.69 15.33
N THR A 17 -13.89 7.39 14.37
CA THR A 17 -14.47 7.65 13.05
C THR A 17 -13.68 6.91 11.97
N GLY A 18 -14.38 6.27 11.04
CA GLY A 18 -13.74 5.57 9.93
C GLY A 18 -14.53 4.39 9.39
N GLU A 19 -14.44 4.18 8.08
CA GLU A 19 -15.28 3.22 7.34
C GLU A 19 -14.92 1.75 7.65
N SER A 20 -13.65 1.46 7.97
CA SER A 20 -13.19 0.12 8.33
C SER A 20 -13.32 -0.21 9.82
N ARG A 21 -13.72 0.75 10.67
CA ARG A 21 -13.68 0.62 12.15
C ARG A 21 -14.40 -0.61 12.67
N LEU A 22 -15.68 -0.76 12.32
CA LEU A 22 -16.53 -1.83 12.86
C LEU A 22 -16.06 -3.21 12.43
N TRP A 23 -15.55 -3.33 11.20
CA TRP A 23 -15.01 -4.60 10.77
C TRP A 23 -13.69 -4.92 11.46
N CYS A 24 -12.74 -3.98 11.54
CA CYS A 24 -11.48 -4.22 12.23
C CYS A 24 -11.73 -4.63 13.69
N ASP A 25 -12.66 -3.97 14.39
CA ASP A 25 -13.03 -4.34 15.77
C ASP A 25 -13.58 -5.78 15.84
N ARG A 26 -14.46 -6.16 14.91
CA ARG A 26 -14.98 -7.53 14.82
C ARG A 26 -13.90 -8.54 14.48
N LEU A 27 -12.96 -8.21 13.59
CA LEU A 27 -11.85 -9.07 13.22
C LEU A 27 -10.95 -9.35 14.43
N VAL A 28 -10.53 -8.29 15.14
CA VAL A 28 -9.67 -8.40 16.32
C VAL A 28 -10.35 -9.22 17.43
N ARG A 29 -11.67 -9.03 17.63
CA ARG A 29 -12.45 -9.80 18.61
C ARG A 29 -12.69 -11.26 18.17
N GLY A 30 -12.95 -11.49 16.88
CA GLY A 30 -13.27 -12.81 16.33
C GLY A 30 -12.05 -13.73 16.18
N LEU A 31 -10.87 -13.16 15.93
CA LEU A 31 -9.60 -13.87 15.87
C LEU A 31 -8.90 -13.90 17.23
N ALA A 32 -9.67 -14.20 18.28
CA ALA A 32 -9.21 -14.16 19.65
C ALA A 32 -7.90 -14.95 19.89
N PRO A 33 -7.61 -16.11 19.31
CA PRO A 33 -6.32 -16.76 19.54
C PRO A 33 -5.09 -15.95 19.08
N HIS A 34 -5.25 -14.91 18.27
CA HIS A 34 -4.14 -14.15 17.69
C HIS A 34 -3.90 -12.81 18.41
N GLU A 35 -2.66 -12.34 18.35
CA GLU A 35 -2.26 -11.04 18.91
C GLU A 35 -2.24 -9.98 17.80
N PHE A 36 -2.57 -8.74 18.15
CA PHE A 36 -2.66 -7.64 17.20
C PHE A 36 -1.79 -6.46 17.60
N ASP A 37 -1.02 -5.96 16.63
CA ASP A 37 -0.34 -4.68 16.68
C ASP A 37 -0.99 -3.75 15.67
N LEU A 38 -1.49 -2.61 16.12
CA LEU A 38 -2.20 -1.68 15.26
C LEU A 38 -1.26 -0.61 14.71
N TYR A 39 -1.30 -0.41 13.40
CA TYR A 39 -0.56 0.64 12.71
C TYR A 39 -1.55 1.48 11.91
N ALA A 40 -1.92 2.63 12.46
CA ALA A 40 -3.01 3.43 11.93
C ALA A 40 -2.52 4.78 11.39
N LEU A 41 -2.80 5.01 10.10
CA LEU A 41 -2.58 6.29 9.45
C LEU A 41 -3.80 7.18 9.70
N SER A 42 -3.59 8.39 10.19
CA SER A 42 -4.67 9.35 10.44
C SER A 42 -4.81 10.33 9.27
N ARG A 43 -6.04 10.76 8.98
CA ARG A 43 -6.34 11.61 7.81
C ARG A 43 -6.66 13.06 8.13
N SER A 44 -6.94 13.38 9.39
CA SER A 44 -7.24 14.75 9.82
C SER A 44 -7.05 14.95 11.33
N ALA A 45 -6.81 16.20 11.72
CA ALA A 45 -6.75 16.62 13.12
C ALA A 45 -8.03 16.26 13.89
N GLY A 46 -9.19 16.50 13.26
CA GLY A 46 -10.48 16.19 13.84
C GLY A 46 -10.73 14.69 14.08
N GLN A 47 -10.00 13.80 13.39
CA GLN A 47 -10.06 12.37 13.65
C GLN A 47 -9.26 12.01 14.91
N GLU A 48 -8.08 12.62 15.09
CA GLU A 48 -7.25 12.40 16.28
C GLU A 48 -7.87 13.00 17.54
N SER A 49 -8.48 14.19 17.44
CA SER A 49 -9.11 14.85 18.60
C SER A 49 -10.32 14.10 19.15
N ARG A 50 -10.99 13.28 18.31
CA ARG A 50 -12.09 12.40 18.73
C ARG A 50 -11.60 11.13 19.44
N GLY A 51 -10.29 10.89 19.47
CA GLY A 51 -9.67 9.81 20.21
C GLY A 51 -9.89 8.41 19.61
N TRP A 52 -9.46 7.42 20.40
CA TRP A 52 -9.60 6.01 20.09
C TRP A 52 -10.79 5.41 20.81
N ILE A 53 -11.24 4.27 20.32
CA ILE A 53 -12.18 3.43 21.07
C ILE A 53 -11.47 2.57 22.11
N GLU A 54 -12.26 1.99 23.02
CA GLU A 54 -11.76 0.96 23.92
C GLU A 54 -11.29 -0.26 23.11
N LEU A 55 -10.02 -0.62 23.29
CA LEU A 55 -9.38 -1.68 22.53
C LEU A 55 -9.50 -3.02 23.26
N PRO A 56 -9.75 -4.13 22.54
CA PRO A 56 -9.69 -5.45 23.13
C PRO A 56 -8.30 -5.73 23.73
N PRO A 57 -8.22 -6.54 24.81
CA PRO A 57 -6.96 -6.83 25.52
C PRO A 57 -5.89 -7.55 24.67
N ARG A 58 -6.25 -7.99 23.46
CA ARG A 58 -5.36 -8.66 22.51
C ARG A 58 -4.58 -7.70 21.63
N VAL A 59 -4.94 -6.42 21.67
CA VAL A 59 -4.15 -5.36 21.06
C VAL A 59 -2.97 -5.07 21.99
N ARG A 60 -1.76 -5.44 21.57
CA ARG A 60 -0.55 -5.28 22.38
C ARG A 60 0.00 -3.86 22.32
N GLN A 61 -0.06 -3.25 21.14
CA GLN A 61 0.41 -1.90 20.90
C GLN A 61 -0.39 -1.22 19.79
N VAL A 62 -0.34 0.11 19.83
CA VAL A 62 -0.91 0.98 18.80
C VAL A 62 0.14 2.01 18.42
N ARG A 63 0.50 2.05 17.15
CA ARG A 63 1.32 3.10 16.56
C ARG A 63 0.48 3.89 15.57
N THR A 64 0.48 5.20 15.71
CA THR A 64 -0.27 6.10 14.84
C THR A 64 0.67 7.07 14.15
N ALA A 65 0.37 7.42 12.90
CA ALA A 65 1.09 8.45 12.19
C ALA A 65 0.13 9.35 11.41
N PRO A 66 0.21 10.68 11.56
CA PRO A 66 -0.61 11.59 10.77
C PRO A 66 -0.13 11.65 9.33
N LEU A 67 -1.06 11.51 8.38
CA LEU A 67 -0.85 11.87 6.98
C LEU A 67 -1.34 13.28 6.64
N TRP A 68 -1.90 13.98 7.64
CA TRP A 68 -2.27 15.38 7.55
C TRP A 68 -1.19 16.26 8.20
N GLY A 69 -1.28 17.57 7.94
CA GLY A 69 -0.29 18.53 8.45
C GLY A 69 1.08 18.47 7.76
N PRO A 70 1.95 19.45 8.03
CA PRO A 70 3.34 19.40 7.60
C PRO A 70 4.02 18.18 8.24
N ALA A 71 4.97 17.58 7.52
CA ALA A 71 5.85 16.60 8.16
C ALA A 71 6.81 17.33 9.10
N GLU A 72 7.32 16.62 10.10
CA GLU A 72 8.43 17.15 10.88
C GLU A 72 9.64 17.42 9.97
N ASP A 73 10.29 18.56 10.18
CA ASP A 73 11.46 18.96 9.41
C ASP A 73 12.60 17.96 9.66
N GLY A 74 12.81 17.08 8.69
CA GLY A 74 13.88 16.09 8.71
C GLY A 74 15.22 16.66 8.24
N ARG A 75 16.29 15.96 8.58
CA ARG A 75 17.64 16.28 8.09
C ARG A 75 17.68 16.25 6.56
N GLY A 76 18.27 17.27 5.95
CA GLY A 76 18.50 17.29 4.52
C GLY A 76 19.54 16.24 4.09
N TYR A 77 19.36 15.66 2.91
CA TYR A 77 20.33 14.70 2.36
C TYR A 77 21.67 15.36 2.01
N GLY A 78 22.76 14.62 2.20
CA GLY A 78 24.07 14.96 1.64
C GLY A 78 24.12 14.72 0.12
N ARG A 79 25.21 15.13 -0.55
CA ARG A 79 25.33 15.09 -2.02
C ARG A 79 25.04 13.71 -2.64
N ARG A 80 25.54 12.63 -2.01
CA ARG A 80 25.34 11.25 -2.49
C ARG A 80 23.87 10.84 -2.39
N ASP A 81 23.25 11.10 -1.24
CA ASP A 81 21.87 10.73 -0.96
C ASP A 81 20.88 11.58 -1.78
N ARG A 82 21.19 12.86 -2.05
CA ARG A 82 20.42 13.69 -3.00
C ARG A 82 20.41 13.12 -4.41
N ARG A 83 21.55 12.58 -4.89
CA ARG A 83 21.63 11.94 -6.21
C ARG A 83 20.81 10.65 -6.26
N ARG A 84 20.86 9.85 -5.19
CA ARG A 84 20.03 8.64 -5.06
C ARG A 84 18.55 8.99 -5.07
N PHE A 85 18.14 9.94 -4.22
CA PHE A 85 16.78 10.46 -4.19
C PHE A 85 16.34 10.93 -5.59
N ALA A 86 17.13 11.76 -6.27
CA ALA A 86 16.80 12.27 -7.58
C ALA A 86 16.61 11.15 -8.63
N ALA A 87 17.46 10.12 -8.62
CA ALA A 87 17.33 8.98 -9.52
C ALA A 87 16.01 8.21 -9.28
N HIS A 88 15.72 7.86 -8.03
CA HIS A 88 14.50 7.09 -7.70
C HIS A 88 13.23 7.90 -7.86
N PHE A 89 13.28 9.19 -7.52
CA PHE A 89 12.16 10.09 -7.70
C PHE A 89 11.88 10.36 -9.18
N THR A 90 12.90 10.34 -10.05
CA THR A 90 12.71 10.40 -11.50
C THR A 90 11.94 9.18 -12.03
N GLU A 91 12.30 7.97 -11.59
CA GLU A 91 11.56 6.75 -11.98
C GLU A 91 10.11 6.78 -11.48
N LEU A 92 9.92 7.25 -10.24
CA LEU A 92 8.59 7.41 -9.67
C LEU A 92 7.76 8.41 -10.47
N THR A 93 8.26 9.61 -10.78
CA THR A 93 7.51 10.61 -11.54
C THR A 93 7.27 10.18 -12.99
N ALA A 94 8.20 9.44 -13.60
CA ALA A 94 8.03 8.84 -14.92
C ALA A 94 6.87 7.82 -14.95
N SER A 95 6.66 7.05 -13.88
CA SER A 95 5.54 6.08 -13.79
C SER A 95 4.15 6.73 -13.77
N VAL A 96 4.07 7.98 -13.30
CA VAL A 96 2.83 8.76 -13.16
C VAL A 96 2.44 9.44 -14.48
N ARG A 97 3.39 9.59 -15.41
CA ARG A 97 3.25 10.36 -16.65
C ARG A 97 2.38 9.68 -17.71
N THR A 98 2.42 8.36 -17.80
CA THR A 98 1.74 7.59 -18.85
C THR A 98 0.24 7.51 -18.57
N ALA A 99 -0.59 7.83 -19.56
CA ALA A 99 -2.04 7.77 -19.43
C ALA A 99 -2.54 6.37 -18.98
N ARG A 100 -3.62 6.39 -18.18
CA ARG A 100 -4.47 5.27 -17.75
C ARG A 100 -4.44 4.07 -18.71
N GLY A 101 -3.92 2.94 -18.22
CA GLY A 101 -3.89 1.66 -18.92
C GLY A 101 -2.84 0.77 -18.27
N ASP A 102 -3.05 -0.55 -18.34
CA ASP A 102 -2.18 -1.61 -17.83
C ASP A 102 -0.79 -1.63 -18.52
N ASP A 103 -0.07 -0.51 -18.48
CA ASP A 103 1.32 -0.49 -18.91
C ASP A 103 2.14 -1.14 -17.80
N ALA A 104 2.38 -2.44 -17.95
CA ALA A 104 3.29 -3.21 -17.12
C ALA A 104 4.62 -2.48 -16.92
N THR A 105 5.10 -1.76 -17.95
CA THR A 105 6.31 -0.94 -17.89
C THR A 105 6.23 0.18 -16.85
N ALA A 106 5.08 0.82 -16.70
CA ALA A 106 4.92 1.91 -15.74
C ALA A 106 4.73 1.38 -14.30
N SER A 107 4.08 0.23 -14.12
CA SER A 107 4.04 -0.46 -12.83
C SER A 107 5.42 -0.99 -12.42
N ASP A 108 6.20 -1.52 -13.37
CA ASP A 108 7.59 -1.94 -13.14
C ASP A 108 8.49 -0.74 -12.79
N ARG A 109 8.36 0.41 -13.48
CA ARG A 109 9.06 1.64 -13.09
C ARG A 109 8.65 2.15 -11.72
N PHE A 110 7.37 2.06 -11.36
CA PHE A 110 6.92 2.45 -10.03
C PHE A 110 7.53 1.55 -8.95
N GLY A 111 7.49 0.22 -9.14
CA GLY A 111 8.13 -0.73 -8.24
C GLY A 111 9.64 -0.52 -8.15
N ALA A 112 10.30 -0.19 -9.26
CA ALA A 112 11.71 0.16 -9.31
C ALA A 112 12.05 1.44 -8.54
N GLY A 113 11.26 2.51 -8.72
CA GLY A 113 11.48 3.78 -8.02
C GLY A 113 11.17 3.70 -6.52
N LEU A 114 10.10 2.99 -6.15
CA LEU A 114 9.64 2.92 -4.76
C LEU A 114 10.43 1.91 -3.93
N TYR A 115 10.67 0.71 -4.48
CA TYR A 115 11.24 -0.44 -3.77
C TYR A 115 12.31 -1.21 -4.57
N GLY A 116 12.90 -0.61 -5.62
CA GLY A 116 14.14 -1.10 -6.25
C GLY A 116 13.98 -2.31 -7.17
N LEU A 117 12.75 -2.68 -7.53
CA LEU A 117 12.48 -3.81 -8.43
C LEU A 117 12.29 -3.33 -9.88
N GLY A 118 13.40 -3.13 -10.60
CA GLY A 118 13.37 -3.09 -12.08
C GLY A 118 12.89 -4.42 -12.69
N PRO A 119 12.51 -4.44 -13.99
CA PRO A 119 11.84 -5.57 -14.60
C PRO A 119 12.58 -6.89 -14.40
N VAL A 120 11.82 -7.88 -13.96
CA VAL A 120 12.24 -9.26 -13.73
C VAL A 120 12.73 -9.87 -15.03
N ARG A 121 14.05 -10.06 -15.18
CA ARG A 121 14.54 -11.19 -15.98
C ARG A 121 14.15 -12.46 -15.22
N ARG A 122 13.17 -13.20 -15.75
CA ARG A 122 12.48 -14.38 -15.18
C ARG A 122 13.32 -15.54 -14.61
N ASN A 123 14.65 -15.46 -14.54
CA ASN A 123 15.50 -16.65 -14.37
C ASN A 123 16.42 -16.65 -13.12
N PHE A 124 16.04 -16.10 -11.97
CA PHE A 124 16.79 -16.39 -10.72
C PHE A 124 15.87 -16.48 -9.50
N ALA A 125 15.66 -17.70 -9.02
CA ALA A 125 15.07 -18.01 -7.73
C ALA A 125 16.14 -17.94 -6.64
N GLY A 126 15.99 -16.98 -5.73
CA GLY A 126 16.82 -16.84 -4.52
C GLY A 126 16.47 -15.56 -3.75
N PRO A 127 16.63 -15.51 -2.42
CA PRO A 127 16.42 -14.30 -1.63
C PRO A 127 17.47 -13.25 -2.01
N ARG A 128 17.08 -12.27 -2.82
CA ARG A 128 17.96 -11.13 -3.16
C ARG A 128 18.01 -10.17 -1.98
N ARG A 129 19.20 -9.96 -1.43
CA ARG A 129 19.49 -8.78 -0.60
C ARG A 129 19.18 -7.53 -1.43
N SER A 130 18.38 -6.61 -0.90
CA SER A 130 18.18 -5.30 -1.53
C SER A 130 19.55 -4.66 -1.74
N THR A 131 19.80 -4.12 -2.92
CA THR A 131 21.08 -3.44 -3.18
C THR A 131 21.21 -2.11 -2.41
N GLY A 132 20.25 -1.73 -1.54
CA GLY A 132 20.25 -0.44 -0.84
C GLY A 132 20.13 0.74 -1.81
N GLN A 133 19.33 0.57 -2.87
CA GLN A 133 19.28 1.49 -4.02
C GLN A 133 17.85 1.84 -4.42
N ASP A 134 16.98 2.16 -3.48
CA ASP A 134 15.68 2.76 -3.79
C ASP A 134 15.21 3.73 -2.72
N LEU A 135 14.05 4.34 -2.98
CA LEU A 135 13.48 5.37 -2.11
C LEU A 135 13.16 4.85 -0.72
N ALA A 136 12.71 3.60 -0.59
CA ALA A 136 12.38 3.01 0.71
C ALA A 136 13.62 2.63 1.52
N ASP A 137 14.65 2.07 0.90
CA ASP A 137 15.94 1.84 1.56
C ASP A 137 16.52 3.18 2.04
N LEU A 138 16.49 4.20 1.18
CA LEU A 138 16.97 5.53 1.53
C LEU A 138 16.17 6.15 2.69
N ALA A 139 14.84 6.05 2.65
CA ALA A 139 13.96 6.55 3.69
C ALA A 139 14.23 5.86 5.04
N ARG A 140 14.38 4.53 5.04
CA ARG A 140 14.62 3.73 6.25
C ARG A 140 16.02 3.96 6.83
N GLU A 141 17.06 4.02 5.99
CA GLU A 141 18.45 4.13 6.43
C GLU A 141 18.87 5.55 6.82
N ARG A 142 18.29 6.56 6.17
CA ARG A 142 18.72 7.97 6.31
C ARG A 142 17.64 8.89 6.86
N GLY A 143 16.37 8.49 6.85
CA GLY A 143 15.26 9.40 7.14
C GLY A 143 15.16 10.50 6.06
N GLY A 144 14.66 11.69 6.41
CA GLY A 144 14.78 12.90 5.58
C GLY A 144 13.98 12.94 4.27
N LEU A 145 13.21 11.88 3.96
CA LEU A 145 12.42 11.82 2.72
C LEU A 145 11.37 12.95 2.63
N PRO A 146 10.63 13.33 3.69
CA PRO A 146 9.69 14.45 3.60
C PRO A 146 10.37 15.76 3.19
N THR A 147 11.55 16.06 3.76
CA THR A 147 12.36 17.22 3.40
C THR A 147 12.84 17.15 1.95
N ALA A 148 13.23 15.96 1.48
CA ALA A 148 13.67 15.77 0.09
C ALA A 148 12.52 15.97 -0.90
N LEU A 149 11.31 15.50 -0.59
CA LEU A 149 10.11 15.67 -1.44
C LEU A 149 9.66 17.13 -1.53
N ARG A 150 9.93 17.94 -0.50
CA ARG A 150 9.69 19.39 -0.49
C ARG A 150 10.83 20.24 -1.07
N SER A 151 11.89 19.61 -1.55
CA SER A 151 13.05 20.34 -2.09
C SER A 151 12.79 20.90 -3.49
N GLU A 152 13.51 21.97 -3.83
CA GLU A 152 13.52 22.52 -5.19
C GLU A 152 13.88 21.46 -6.25
N ALA A 153 14.78 20.53 -5.91
CA ALA A 153 15.15 19.43 -6.80
C ALA A 153 13.94 18.52 -7.12
N ALA A 154 13.09 18.22 -6.15
CA ALA A 154 11.88 17.45 -6.38
C ALA A 154 10.90 18.20 -7.31
N VAL A 155 10.70 19.50 -7.09
CA VAL A 155 9.83 20.33 -7.93
C VAL A 155 10.35 20.40 -9.37
N ARG A 156 11.66 20.57 -9.58
CA ARG A 156 12.28 20.56 -10.92
C ARG A 156 12.12 19.19 -11.62
N LEU A 157 12.20 18.09 -10.87
CA LEU A 157 11.95 16.76 -11.43
C LEU A 157 10.48 16.54 -11.82
N LEU A 158 9.54 17.04 -11.00
CA LEU A 158 8.12 17.04 -11.35
C LEU A 158 7.86 17.89 -12.60
N GLU A 159 8.44 19.08 -12.67
CA GLU A 159 8.35 19.97 -13.83
C GLU A 159 8.90 19.30 -15.11
N ALA A 160 10.07 18.67 -15.03
CA ALA A 160 10.67 17.93 -16.14
C ALA A 160 9.77 16.77 -16.60
N ALA A 161 9.18 16.02 -15.66
CA ALA A 161 8.23 14.95 -15.98
C ALA A 161 6.98 15.49 -16.69
N CYS A 162 6.49 16.67 -16.28
CA CYS A 162 5.35 17.34 -16.91
C CYS A 162 5.65 17.82 -18.34
N ARG A 163 6.91 18.15 -18.65
CA ARG A 163 7.35 18.65 -19.98
C ARG A 163 7.83 17.55 -20.95
N THR A 164 8.00 16.33 -20.47
CA THR A 164 8.52 15.22 -21.29
C THR A 164 7.48 14.78 -22.35
N PRO A 165 7.88 14.49 -23.60
CA PRO A 165 6.98 14.01 -24.65
C PRO A 165 6.17 12.78 -24.21
N GLY A 166 4.84 12.82 -24.39
CA GLY A 166 3.92 11.77 -23.96
C GLY A 166 3.27 11.99 -22.59
N ALA A 167 3.58 13.11 -21.91
CA ALA A 167 2.75 13.57 -20.79
C ALA A 167 1.37 14.05 -21.29
N ARG A 168 0.36 14.00 -20.41
CA ARG A 168 -0.99 14.48 -20.75
C ARG A 168 -0.97 15.98 -21.02
N ARG A 169 -1.72 16.44 -22.03
CA ARG A 169 -1.84 17.87 -22.37
C ARG A 169 -2.29 18.73 -21.19
N SER A 170 -3.18 18.21 -20.34
CA SER A 170 -3.64 18.87 -19.11
C SER A 170 -2.54 19.11 -18.08
N VAL A 171 -1.40 18.43 -18.19
CA VAL A 171 -0.27 18.52 -17.25
C VAL A 171 0.78 19.53 -17.73
N HIS A 172 0.84 19.81 -19.05
CA HIS A 172 1.76 20.82 -19.59
C HIS A 172 1.49 22.24 -19.10
N THR A 173 0.26 22.52 -18.65
CA THR A 173 -0.15 23.83 -18.13
C THR A 173 0.04 23.94 -16.61
N ALA A 174 0.69 22.98 -15.96
CA ALA A 174 0.92 23.02 -14.52
C ALA A 174 1.79 24.23 -14.15
N SER A 175 1.27 25.08 -13.25
CA SER A 175 1.99 26.19 -12.66
C SER A 175 2.96 25.72 -11.57
N VAL A 176 3.87 26.59 -11.11
CA VAL A 176 4.73 26.29 -9.95
C VAL A 176 3.89 25.97 -8.71
N ALA A 177 2.77 26.67 -8.51
CA ALA A 177 1.84 26.40 -7.41
C ALA A 177 1.23 24.99 -7.49
N ASP A 178 0.91 24.52 -8.71
CA ASP A 178 0.44 23.14 -8.93
C ASP A 178 1.49 22.10 -8.56
N LEU A 179 2.75 22.35 -8.96
CA LEU A 179 3.86 21.43 -8.67
C LEU A 179 4.16 21.36 -7.18
N LEU A 180 4.09 22.48 -6.46
CA LEU A 180 4.22 22.53 -5.00
C LEU A 180 3.08 21.77 -4.30
N ALA A 181 1.83 21.98 -4.74
CA ALA A 181 0.68 21.26 -4.20
C ALA A 181 0.78 19.75 -4.44
N LEU A 182 1.28 19.33 -5.62
CA LEU A 182 1.54 17.92 -5.91
C LEU A 182 2.68 17.36 -5.05
N ALA A 183 3.76 18.11 -4.84
CA ALA A 183 4.86 17.70 -3.99
C ALA A 183 4.38 17.43 -2.55
N ASP A 184 3.50 18.27 -2.00
CA ASP A 184 2.89 18.05 -0.70
C ASP A 184 1.98 16.81 -0.66
N GLN A 185 1.20 16.57 -1.71
CA GLN A 185 0.36 15.36 -1.80
C GLN A 185 1.20 14.08 -1.89
N LEU A 186 2.29 14.11 -2.68
CA LEU A 186 3.23 13.00 -2.80
C LEU A 186 3.97 12.75 -1.49
N GLU A 187 4.38 13.80 -0.79
CA GLU A 187 4.98 13.66 0.54
C GLU A 187 4.05 12.93 1.49
N ARG A 188 2.80 13.38 1.63
CA ARG A 188 1.82 12.73 2.52
C ARG A 188 1.59 11.27 2.14
N ALA A 189 1.53 10.98 0.84
CA ALA A 189 1.31 9.61 0.37
C ALA A 189 2.55 8.69 0.55
N LEU A 190 3.76 9.25 0.52
CA LEU A 190 5.02 8.51 0.69
C LEU A 190 5.57 8.57 2.13
N ARG A 191 4.97 9.38 3.01
CA ARG A 191 5.31 9.47 4.44
C ARG A 191 5.40 8.10 5.13
N PRO A 192 4.55 7.09 4.83
CA PRO A 192 4.67 5.77 5.41
C PRO A 192 6.06 5.11 5.25
N LEU A 193 6.82 5.47 4.21
CA LEU A 193 8.17 4.93 3.98
C LEU A 193 9.19 5.35 5.05
N SER A 194 8.93 6.45 5.77
CA SER A 194 9.86 7.02 6.75
C SER A 194 9.43 6.77 8.20
N LEU A 195 8.37 6.00 8.42
CA LEU A 195 7.91 5.69 9.77
C LEU A 195 8.87 4.74 10.48
N ASP A 196 8.92 4.85 11.80
CA ASP A 196 9.69 3.99 12.70
C ASP A 196 9.01 2.63 12.96
N TRP A 197 8.03 2.26 12.12
CA TRP A 197 7.22 1.04 12.27
C TRP A 197 7.97 -0.25 11.91
N TYR A 198 9.17 -0.14 11.32
CA TYR A 198 9.88 -1.26 10.69
C TYR A 198 10.95 -1.92 11.60
N GLY A 199 10.91 -1.68 12.92
CA GLY A 199 11.79 -2.36 13.90
C GLY A 199 11.31 -3.76 14.29
N ASP A 200 12.12 -4.47 15.08
CA ASP A 200 11.80 -5.81 15.64
C ASP A 200 10.58 -5.77 16.60
N ASP A 201 10.48 -4.67 17.34
CA ASP A 201 9.32 -4.30 18.15
C ASP A 201 8.13 -3.81 17.30
N GLY A 202 8.32 -3.70 15.99
CA GLY A 202 7.35 -3.26 15.00
C GLY A 202 6.97 -4.36 14.00
N LEU A 203 6.81 -3.97 12.74
CA LEU A 203 6.40 -4.83 11.63
C LEU A 203 7.43 -5.92 11.30
N ALA A 204 8.71 -5.77 11.66
CA ALA A 204 9.70 -6.81 11.41
C ALA A 204 9.47 -8.06 12.28
N GLY A 205 8.86 -7.89 13.45
CA GLY A 205 8.50 -8.98 14.34
C GLY A 205 7.07 -9.49 14.17
N ALA A 206 6.33 -9.03 13.16
CA ALA A 206 4.99 -9.53 12.86
C ALA A 206 5.07 -10.79 11.99
N ASP A 207 4.17 -11.74 12.22
CA ASP A 207 4.08 -12.96 11.40
C ASP A 207 3.28 -12.72 10.11
N LEU A 208 2.39 -11.73 10.10
CA LEU A 208 1.56 -11.34 8.97
C LEU A 208 1.21 -9.85 9.06
N CYS A 209 1.30 -9.14 7.94
CA CYS A 209 0.70 -7.82 7.78
C CYS A 209 -0.70 -7.95 7.19
N HIS A 210 -1.69 -7.35 7.84
CA HIS A 210 -3.04 -7.28 7.34
C HIS A 210 -3.45 -5.83 7.07
N ALA A 211 -3.56 -5.45 5.79
CA ALA A 211 -4.08 -4.15 5.40
C ALA A 211 -5.61 -4.17 5.25
N ALA A 212 -6.28 -3.17 5.83
CA ALA A 212 -7.73 -2.98 5.75
C ALA A 212 -8.20 -2.31 4.43
N SER A 213 -7.26 -1.92 3.56
CA SER A 213 -7.49 -1.44 2.20
C SER A 213 -6.21 -1.48 1.38
N GLY A 214 -6.32 -1.54 0.06
CA GLY A 214 -5.20 -1.45 -0.90
C GLY A 214 -4.67 -0.03 -1.11
N GLY A 215 -4.96 0.90 -0.20
CA GLY A 215 -4.52 2.30 -0.24
C GLY A 215 -3.16 2.53 0.42
N PRO A 216 -2.84 3.78 0.83
CA PRO A 216 -1.58 4.14 1.48
C PRO A 216 -1.26 3.30 2.73
N ALA A 217 -2.26 2.83 3.46
CA ALA A 217 -2.08 1.94 4.62
C ALA A 217 -1.48 0.56 4.27
N ALA A 218 -1.50 0.13 3.01
CA ALA A 218 -0.83 -1.10 2.61
C ALA A 218 0.66 -0.92 2.31
N LEU A 219 1.17 0.31 2.17
CA LEU A 219 2.59 0.58 1.91
C LEU A 219 3.51 0.03 3.01
N PRO A 220 3.22 0.18 4.31
CA PRO A 220 4.00 -0.47 5.36
C PRO A 220 4.03 -2.00 5.24
N GLY A 221 2.94 -2.61 4.80
CA GLY A 221 2.85 -4.05 4.58
C GLY A 221 3.71 -4.52 3.40
N LEU A 222 3.73 -3.74 2.30
CA LEU A 222 4.65 -3.98 1.18
C LEU A 222 6.11 -3.91 1.63
N LEU A 223 6.43 -2.93 2.48
CA LEU A 223 7.77 -2.77 3.04
C LEU A 223 8.16 -3.89 3.99
N ALA A 224 7.27 -4.29 4.89
CA ALA A 224 7.51 -5.39 5.80
C ALA A 224 7.76 -6.70 5.03
N LYS A 225 6.95 -6.96 3.98
CA LYS A 225 7.16 -8.08 3.07
C LYS A 225 8.53 -8.04 2.41
N ARG A 226 8.94 -6.88 1.92
CA ARG A 226 10.21 -6.71 1.23
C ARG A 226 11.42 -6.85 2.16
N PHE A 227 11.40 -6.16 3.29
CA PHE A 227 12.55 -6.05 4.19
C PHE A 227 12.70 -7.26 5.09
N PHE A 228 11.58 -7.88 5.50
CA PHE A 228 11.56 -8.90 6.54
C PHE A 228 10.86 -10.20 6.09
N GLY A 229 10.34 -10.25 4.86
CA GLY A 229 9.64 -11.45 4.36
C GLY A 229 8.22 -11.63 4.93
N VAL A 230 7.71 -10.65 5.68
CA VAL A 230 6.39 -10.73 6.33
C VAL A 230 5.27 -10.75 5.28
N PRO A 231 4.44 -11.80 5.20
CA PRO A 231 3.38 -11.88 4.21
C PRO A 231 2.39 -10.71 4.33
N LEU A 232 1.76 -10.35 3.21
CA LEU A 232 0.76 -9.27 3.14
C LEU A 232 -0.61 -9.84 2.75
N LEU A 233 -1.60 -9.62 3.60
CA LEU A 233 -3.02 -9.85 3.34
C LEU A 233 -3.74 -8.50 3.19
N VAL A 234 -4.58 -8.37 2.17
CA VAL A 234 -5.37 -7.17 1.93
C VAL A 234 -6.85 -7.53 1.99
N THR A 235 -7.64 -6.78 2.76
CA THR A 235 -9.10 -6.89 2.73
C THR A 235 -9.69 -5.60 2.19
N GLU A 236 -10.56 -5.71 1.19
CA GLU A 236 -11.20 -4.56 0.54
C GLU A 236 -12.62 -4.33 1.05
N TYR A 237 -12.83 -3.20 1.73
CA TYR A 237 -14.15 -2.74 2.18
C TYR A 237 -14.75 -1.77 1.19
N GLY A 238 -15.77 -2.23 0.45
CA GLY A 238 -16.48 -1.47 -0.58
C GLY A 238 -15.58 -1.15 -1.75
N VAL A 239 -16.00 -1.45 -2.99
CA VAL A 239 -15.31 -0.89 -4.16
C VAL A 239 -15.63 0.61 -4.22
N ARG A 240 -14.93 1.37 -3.39
CA ARG A 240 -14.96 2.83 -3.33
C ARG A 240 -13.61 3.40 -3.74
N LEU A 241 -12.78 2.64 -4.45
CA LEU A 241 -11.67 3.18 -5.26
C LEU A 241 -12.16 4.45 -5.99
N ARG A 242 -13.34 4.38 -6.63
CA ARG A 242 -14.00 5.54 -7.26
C ARG A 242 -14.30 6.68 -6.28
N ALA A 243 -14.78 6.43 -5.07
CA ALA A 243 -15.07 7.50 -4.11
C ALA A 243 -13.81 8.05 -3.41
N HIS A 244 -12.74 7.26 -3.26
CA HIS A 244 -11.44 7.74 -2.79
C HIS A 244 -10.74 8.57 -3.87
N TYR A 245 -10.82 8.13 -5.14
CA TYR A 245 -10.37 8.90 -6.31
C TYR A 245 -11.23 10.16 -6.56
N LEU A 246 -12.53 10.13 -6.27
CA LEU A 246 -13.44 11.28 -6.41
C LEU A 246 -13.46 12.20 -5.18
N ALA A 247 -13.13 11.73 -3.98
CA ALA A 247 -13.04 12.58 -2.78
C ALA A 247 -11.83 13.53 -2.82
N GLY A 248 -10.84 13.25 -3.68
CA GLY A 248 -9.84 14.25 -4.11
C GLY A 248 -10.42 15.36 -5.00
N GLY A 249 -11.72 15.30 -5.32
CA GLY A 249 -12.49 16.30 -6.04
C GLY A 249 -13.71 16.75 -5.22
N GLY A 250 -13.51 17.69 -4.31
CA GLY A 250 -14.54 18.69 -4.00
C GLY A 250 -15.89 18.22 -3.44
N ALA A 251 -15.89 17.43 -2.37
CA ALA A 251 -16.99 17.52 -1.41
C ALA A 251 -16.42 18.05 -0.09
N PRO A 252 -16.82 19.24 0.41
CA PRO A 252 -16.51 19.60 1.78
C PRO A 252 -17.07 18.48 2.66
N ARG A 253 -16.21 17.84 3.46
CA ARG A 253 -16.71 17.03 4.56
C ARG A 253 -17.50 17.99 5.44
N ALA A 254 -18.79 17.76 5.61
CA ALA A 254 -19.68 18.58 6.43
C ALA A 254 -19.20 18.70 7.91
N ASP A 255 -18.20 17.92 8.31
CA ASP A 255 -17.75 17.81 9.70
C ASP A 255 -16.29 18.29 9.93
N ALA A 256 -15.68 18.98 8.97
CA ALA A 256 -14.34 19.54 9.14
C ALA A 256 -14.45 21.07 9.35
N PRO A 257 -14.20 21.58 10.58
CA PRO A 257 -13.98 23.02 10.78
C PRO A 257 -12.84 23.46 9.87
N GLY A 258 -13.06 24.58 9.18
CA GLY A 258 -12.17 25.07 8.14
C GLY A 258 -10.81 25.47 8.69
N ASP A 259 -9.81 24.58 8.57
CA ASP A 259 -8.39 24.87 8.84
C ASP A 259 -7.46 23.94 8.03
N ALA A 260 -7.76 23.73 6.75
CA ALA A 260 -6.79 23.15 5.82
C ALA A 260 -6.39 24.22 4.78
N PRO A 261 -5.19 24.80 4.84
CA PRO A 261 -4.73 25.72 3.81
C PRO A 261 -4.52 24.93 2.50
N GLY A 262 -5.13 25.40 1.42
CA GLY A 262 -4.62 25.16 0.07
C GLY A 262 -4.94 23.81 -0.59
N GLY A 263 -6.18 23.34 -0.53
CA GLY A 263 -6.65 22.33 -1.49
C GLY A 263 -6.75 22.92 -2.90
N VAL A 264 -5.62 23.14 -3.58
CA VAL A 264 -5.57 23.64 -4.95
C VAL A 264 -6.28 22.61 -5.84
N ASN A 265 -7.54 22.88 -6.15
CA ASN A 265 -8.46 21.97 -6.83
C ASN A 265 -8.21 21.97 -8.35
N ASN A 266 -6.93 21.94 -8.74
CA ASN A 266 -6.50 22.12 -10.11
C ASN A 266 -6.46 20.78 -10.84
N ALA A 267 -7.07 20.75 -12.03
CA ALA A 267 -7.17 19.55 -12.86
C ALA A 267 -5.82 18.85 -13.15
N PRO A 268 -4.69 19.55 -13.37
CA PRO A 268 -3.37 18.93 -13.51
C PRO A 268 -2.95 18.13 -12.28
N VAL A 269 -3.07 18.74 -11.08
CA VAL A 269 -2.71 18.12 -9.79
C VAL A 269 -3.55 16.87 -9.56
N ARG A 270 -4.87 16.97 -9.72
CA ARG A 270 -5.77 15.81 -9.57
C ARG A 270 -5.43 14.69 -10.55
N ALA A 271 -5.15 15.03 -11.81
CA ALA A 271 -4.83 14.03 -12.82
C ALA A 271 -3.53 13.28 -12.51
N LEU A 272 -2.49 14.00 -12.09
CA LEU A 272 -1.21 13.42 -11.71
C LEU A 272 -1.31 12.61 -10.42
N PHE A 273 -1.95 13.15 -9.39
CA PHE A 273 -2.06 12.44 -8.12
C PHE A 273 -2.95 11.19 -8.24
N ALA A 274 -4.04 11.24 -9.02
CA ALA A 274 -4.84 10.05 -9.31
C ALA A 274 -4.04 8.99 -10.09
N ALA A 275 -3.22 9.41 -11.05
CA ALA A 275 -2.32 8.49 -11.76
C ALA A 275 -1.28 7.89 -10.81
N PHE A 276 -0.75 8.68 -9.87
CA PHE A 276 0.14 8.20 -8.82
C PHE A 276 -0.55 7.17 -7.95
N GLN A 277 -1.73 7.45 -7.38
CA GLN A 277 -2.44 6.54 -6.47
C GLN A 277 -2.82 5.19 -7.10
N GLY A 278 -3.00 5.12 -8.42
CA GLY A 278 -3.23 3.86 -9.11
C GLY A 278 -2.04 2.90 -9.04
N ARG A 279 -0.82 3.43 -8.97
CA ARG A 279 0.43 2.64 -8.97
C ARG A 279 0.70 1.88 -7.66
N PRO A 280 0.66 2.49 -6.46
CA PRO A 280 0.81 1.74 -5.22
C PRO A 280 -0.33 0.74 -5.04
N ALA A 281 -1.57 1.09 -5.41
CA ALA A 281 -2.68 0.14 -5.35
C ALA A 281 -2.43 -1.10 -6.23
N ALA A 282 -2.02 -0.91 -7.49
CA ALA A 282 -1.66 -2.02 -8.37
C ALA A 282 -0.52 -2.87 -7.79
N GLU A 283 0.50 -2.23 -7.19
CA GLU A 283 1.61 -2.95 -6.56
C GLU A 283 1.17 -3.74 -5.34
N VAL A 284 0.33 -3.16 -4.49
CA VAL A 284 -0.25 -3.81 -3.32
C VAL A 284 -0.98 -5.08 -3.74
N TYR A 285 -1.86 -5.00 -4.75
CA TYR A 285 -2.58 -6.18 -5.23
C TYR A 285 -1.67 -7.21 -5.90
N ARG A 286 -0.64 -6.78 -6.62
CA ARG A 286 0.36 -7.68 -7.23
C ARG A 286 1.14 -8.47 -6.18
N GLN A 287 1.43 -7.85 -5.03
CA GLN A 287 2.25 -8.43 -3.98
C GLN A 287 1.44 -9.09 -2.85
N ALA A 288 0.15 -8.80 -2.72
CA ALA A 288 -0.69 -9.43 -1.71
C ALA A 288 -0.69 -10.95 -1.90
N GLY A 289 -0.35 -11.69 -0.83
CA GLY A 289 -0.44 -13.15 -0.84
C GLY A 289 -1.88 -13.63 -0.88
N VAL A 290 -2.78 -12.84 -0.28
CA VAL A 290 -4.23 -13.07 -0.26
C VAL A 290 -4.94 -11.71 -0.35
N ILE A 291 -5.97 -11.64 -1.19
CA ILE A 291 -6.90 -10.52 -1.25
C ILE A 291 -8.28 -11.06 -0.87
N THR A 292 -8.92 -10.47 0.15
CA THR A 292 -10.27 -10.86 0.55
C THR A 292 -11.25 -9.70 0.37
N SER A 293 -12.50 -10.02 0.06
CA SER A 293 -13.56 -9.02 0.02
C SER A 293 -14.12 -8.81 1.42
N GLY A 294 -14.10 -7.58 1.92
CA GLY A 294 -14.74 -7.20 3.16
C GLY A 294 -16.28 -7.19 3.08
N ASN A 295 -16.83 -7.07 1.88
CA ASN A 295 -18.28 -6.95 1.64
C ASN A 295 -19.05 -8.27 1.82
N GLY A 296 -18.36 -9.41 1.93
CA GLY A 296 -19.00 -10.72 2.15
C GLY A 296 -19.53 -10.93 3.56
N TRP A 297 -19.16 -10.06 4.51
CA TRP A 297 -19.46 -10.19 5.94
C TRP A 297 -20.72 -9.45 6.39
N THR A 298 -21.56 -8.98 5.46
CA THR A 298 -22.85 -8.36 5.78
C THR A 298 -23.97 -9.38 6.06
N GLY A 299 -23.75 -10.66 5.79
CA GLY A 299 -24.61 -11.76 6.25
C GLY A 299 -24.04 -12.39 7.52
N GLY A 300 -24.90 -12.68 8.51
CA GLY A 300 -24.53 -13.41 9.72
C GLY A 300 -23.86 -14.76 9.41
N LEU A 301 -23.33 -15.41 10.45
CA LEU A 301 -22.60 -16.70 10.44
C LEU A 301 -23.45 -17.91 9.97
N SER A 302 -24.17 -17.80 8.85
CA SER A 302 -24.91 -18.86 8.20
C SER A 302 -25.07 -18.57 6.71
N GLY A 303 -24.06 -18.91 5.91
CA GLY A 303 -24.19 -18.94 4.45
C GLY A 303 -22.90 -18.62 3.73
N LEU A 304 -22.18 -19.65 3.29
CA LEU A 304 -21.13 -19.53 2.28
C LEU A 304 -21.72 -18.87 1.03
N PRO A 305 -21.20 -17.71 0.55
CA PRO A 305 -21.50 -17.28 -0.79
C PRO A 305 -20.72 -18.17 -1.77
N ARG A 306 -21.40 -19.19 -2.31
CA ARG A 306 -21.02 -19.89 -3.55
C ARG A 306 -21.11 -18.91 -4.73
N ARG A 307 -20.15 -17.99 -4.87
CA ARG A 307 -19.88 -17.30 -6.13
C ARG A 307 -18.38 -17.04 -6.24
N THR A 308 -17.74 -17.81 -7.11
CA THR A 308 -16.41 -17.50 -7.64
C THR A 308 -16.45 -16.11 -8.30
N PRO A 309 -15.59 -15.15 -7.90
CA PRO A 309 -15.46 -13.89 -8.62
C PRO A 309 -14.79 -14.16 -9.97
N SER A 310 -15.48 -13.86 -11.08
CA SER A 310 -14.95 -13.96 -12.43
C SER A 310 -13.98 -12.80 -12.70
N TRP A 311 -12.72 -12.97 -12.31
CA TRP A 311 -11.59 -12.26 -12.92
C TRP A 311 -10.36 -13.18 -13.03
N ALA A 312 -10.56 -14.45 -13.39
CA ALA A 312 -9.45 -15.25 -13.88
C ALA A 312 -9.29 -14.96 -15.38
N SER A 313 -8.33 -14.11 -15.74
CA SER A 313 -7.78 -14.17 -17.10
C SER A 313 -7.28 -15.60 -17.36
N PRO A 314 -7.53 -16.19 -18.55
CA PRO A 314 -7.17 -17.59 -18.86
C PRO A 314 -5.71 -17.95 -18.58
N ALA A 315 -4.80 -16.97 -18.59
CA ALA A 315 -3.38 -17.14 -18.32
C ALA A 315 -3.06 -17.63 -16.88
N ALA A 316 -3.89 -17.31 -15.88
CA ALA A 316 -3.65 -17.72 -14.49
C ALA A 316 -4.04 -19.17 -14.19
N ARG A 317 -4.77 -19.83 -15.10
CA ARG A 317 -5.23 -21.23 -14.93
C ARG A 317 -4.18 -22.26 -15.38
N ALA A 318 -3.30 -21.88 -16.30
CA ALA A 318 -2.30 -22.79 -16.86
C ALA A 318 -1.12 -23.06 -15.89
N GLU A 319 -0.66 -22.05 -15.14
CA GLU A 319 0.54 -22.19 -14.28
C GLU A 319 0.29 -22.91 -12.93
N ARG A 320 -0.97 -23.13 -12.54
CA ARG A 320 -1.31 -23.72 -11.23
C ARG A 320 -1.76 -25.19 -11.30
N ALA A 321 -1.98 -25.73 -12.50
CA ALA A 321 -2.33 -27.14 -12.71
C ALA A 321 -1.11 -28.07 -12.88
N GLU A 322 0.09 -27.51 -13.09
CA GLU A 322 1.31 -28.30 -13.38
C GLU A 322 2.25 -28.50 -12.17
N ARG A 323 1.87 -28.05 -10.97
CA ARG A 323 2.73 -28.12 -9.76
C ARG A 323 2.23 -29.06 -8.66
N VAL A 324 1.19 -29.85 -8.91
CA VAL A 324 0.70 -30.86 -7.98
C VAL A 324 0.44 -32.16 -8.74
N GLU A 325 1.50 -32.85 -9.17
CA GLU A 325 1.53 -34.30 -9.30
C GLU A 325 2.95 -34.79 -9.62
N CYS A 326 3.30 -35.97 -9.12
CA CYS A 326 4.59 -36.69 -9.15
C CYS A 326 5.59 -36.29 -8.04
N ALA A 327 6.09 -37.16 -7.16
CA ALA A 327 5.97 -38.61 -7.05
C ALA A 327 6.48 -39.15 -5.68
N GLY A 328 5.72 -40.10 -5.10
CA GLY A 328 6.25 -41.31 -4.44
C GLY A 328 6.29 -41.39 -2.90
N PRO A 329 6.27 -42.61 -2.30
CA PRO A 329 6.54 -43.91 -2.93
C PRO A 329 5.43 -44.97 -2.80
N VAL A 330 5.70 -46.06 -3.52
CA VAL A 330 5.04 -47.37 -3.60
C VAL A 330 4.85 -48.02 -2.22
N GLY A 331 3.68 -48.62 -2.02
CA GLY A 331 3.37 -49.50 -0.88
C GLY A 331 2.14 -50.35 -1.18
N ALA A 332 2.35 -51.47 -1.87
CA ALA A 332 1.34 -52.48 -2.12
C ALA A 332 1.01 -53.24 -0.83
N TYR A 333 -0.28 -53.40 -0.50
CA TYR A 333 -0.77 -54.51 0.32
C TYR A 333 -2.26 -54.80 0.06
N ALA A 334 -2.49 -56.02 -0.45
CA ALA A 334 -3.58 -56.98 -0.21
C ALA A 334 -5.07 -56.57 -0.33
N GLY A 335 -5.79 -57.38 -1.12
CA GLY A 335 -7.25 -57.51 -1.08
C GLY A 335 -7.75 -58.59 -2.03
N ALA A 336 -7.56 -59.86 -1.66
CA ALA A 336 -8.21 -61.00 -2.29
C ALA A 336 -9.73 -60.97 -2.03
N GLY A 337 -10.54 -61.40 -3.02
CA GLY A 337 -11.99 -61.45 -2.93
C GLY A 337 -12.66 -62.04 -4.18
N GLU A 338 -12.46 -63.35 -4.33
CA GLU A 338 -13.24 -64.40 -5.03
C GLU A 338 -14.69 -64.12 -5.51
N ARG A 339 -15.05 -64.84 -6.60
CA ARG A 339 -16.37 -65.38 -7.04
C ARG A 339 -17.34 -64.43 -7.77
N ASP A 340 -18.12 -64.80 -8.79
CA ASP A 340 -18.47 -66.06 -9.47
C ASP A 340 -19.09 -65.72 -10.86
N VAL A 341 -19.11 -66.73 -11.76
CA VAL A 341 -19.77 -66.86 -13.09
C VAL A 341 -19.03 -66.33 -14.32
#